data_AF-A0A7C5YZ34-F1
#
_entry.id   AF-A0A7C5YZ34-F1
#
_cell.length_a   1.000
_cell.length_b   1.000
_cell.length_c   1.000
_cell.angle_alpha   90.00
_cell.angle_beta   90.00
_cell.angle_gamma   90.00
#
_symmetry.space_group_name_H-M   'P 1'
#
loop_
_entity.id
_entity.type
_entity.pdbx_description
1 polymer ?
#
loop_
_entity_poly.entity_id
_entity_poly.type
_entity_poly.pdbx_seq_one_letter_code
_entity_poly.pdbx_strand_id
1 'polypeptide(L)'
;MSSTGHIYRIAGPLIVAEGLSGVMMYEVVYVGEEGLIGEVIAIRGDKTYIQVYEETTGLTVGEKVVASGRPLSAELGPGLIGSIYDGLQRPEKEIGVLTK
;
A
#
# COMPACT_ATOMS: atom_id res chain seq x y z
N MET A 1 11.13 5.79 11.35
CA MET A 1 12.07 4.94 10.57
C MET A 1 11.21 4.04 9.72
N SER A 2 11.44 4.00 8.41
CA SER A 2 10.73 3.09 7.50
C SER A 2 11.20 1.66 7.78
N SER A 3 10.28 0.77 8.16
CA SER A 3 10.58 -0.66 8.35
C SER A 3 10.44 -1.39 7.02
N THR A 4 11.37 -2.29 6.70
CA THR A 4 11.36 -3.02 5.44
C THR A 4 11.35 -4.52 5.70
N GLY A 5 10.39 -5.20 5.09
CA GLY A 5 10.24 -6.64 5.09
C GLY A 5 10.14 -7.17 3.66
N HIS A 6 9.65 -8.40 3.54
CA HIS A 6 9.47 -9.04 2.25
C HIS A 6 8.18 -9.88 2.21
N ILE A 7 7.66 -10.10 1.01
CA ILE A 7 6.47 -10.92 0.78
C ILE A 7 6.79 -12.37 1.12
N TYR A 8 6.06 -12.93 2.08
CA TYR A 8 6.09 -14.34 2.46
C TYR A 8 5.03 -15.16 1.72
N ARG A 9 3.82 -14.60 1.52
CA ARG A 9 2.71 -15.29 0.85
C ARG A 9 1.79 -14.30 0.13
N ILE A 10 1.28 -14.73 -1.02
CA ILE A 10 0.29 -14.01 -1.83
C ILE A 10 -1.00 -14.84 -1.88
N ALA A 11 -2.14 -14.24 -1.54
CA ALA A 11 -3.45 -14.89 -1.55
C ALA A 11 -4.50 -13.93 -2.12
N GLY A 12 -4.50 -13.76 -3.44
CA GLY A 12 -5.26 -12.70 -4.10
C GLY A 12 -4.81 -11.33 -3.56
N PRO A 13 -5.73 -10.45 -3.14
CA PRO A 13 -5.36 -9.12 -2.64
C PRO A 13 -4.83 -9.14 -1.20
N LEU A 14 -4.81 -10.30 -0.54
CA LEU A 14 -4.22 -10.48 0.79
C LEU A 14 -2.76 -10.90 0.66
N ILE A 15 -1.87 -10.06 1.16
CA ILE A 15 -0.43 -10.30 1.21
C ILE A 15 -0.01 -10.57 2.65
N VAL A 16 0.89 -11.54 2.84
CA VAL A 16 1.52 -11.79 4.13
C VAL A 16 3.00 -11.45 3.99
N ALA A 17 3.50 -10.59 4.86
CA ALA A 17 4.89 -10.15 4.87
C ALA A 17 5.59 -10.53 6.19
N GLU A 18 6.91 -10.69 6.12
CA GLU A 18 7.79 -10.97 7.25
C GLU A 18 8.92 -9.93 7.32
N GLY A 19 9.52 -9.77 8.49
CA GLY A 19 10.65 -8.84 8.70
C GLY A 19 10.23 -7.38 8.93
N LEU A 20 8.93 -7.07 8.97
CA LEU A 20 8.41 -5.76 9.32
C LEU A 20 8.41 -5.58 10.85
N SER A 21 9.43 -4.89 11.37
CA SER A 21 9.52 -4.53 12.79
C SER A 21 8.82 -3.19 13.08
N GLY A 22 8.09 -3.12 14.19
CA GLY A 22 7.46 -1.87 14.65
C GLY A 22 6.27 -1.38 13.81
N VAL A 23 5.72 -2.23 12.93
CA VAL A 23 4.53 -1.92 12.14
C VAL A 23 3.27 -1.89 13.01
N MET A 24 2.35 -0.99 12.69
CA MET A 24 1.10 -0.79 13.43
C MET A 24 -0.12 -1.29 12.62
N MET A 25 -1.21 -1.57 13.32
CA MET A 25 -2.51 -1.80 12.68
C MET A 25 -2.96 -0.55 11.92
N TYR A 26 -3.60 -0.75 10.76
CA TYR A 26 -4.05 0.31 9.84
C TYR A 26 -2.93 1.15 9.21
N GLU A 27 -1.67 0.75 9.40
CA GLU A 27 -0.55 1.42 8.77
C GLU A 27 -0.53 1.15 7.26
N VAL A 28 -0.24 2.19 6.48
CA VAL A 28 -0.02 2.05 5.04
C VAL A 28 1.33 1.42 4.78
N VAL A 29 1.35 0.47 3.87
CA VAL A 29 2.55 -0.21 3.38
C VAL A 29 2.60 -0.13 1.86
N TYR A 30 3.82 -0.13 1.32
CA TYR A 30 4.10 -0.23 -0.10
C TYR A 30 4.62 -1.62 -0.40
N VAL A 31 3.93 -2.35 -1.28
CA VAL A 31 4.16 -3.78 -1.54
C VAL A 31 4.75 -3.96 -2.94
N GLY A 32 5.81 -4.77 -3.03
CA GLY A 32 6.44 -5.10 -4.29
C GLY A 32 7.41 -4.05 -4.81
N GLU A 33 8.02 -4.33 -5.96
CA GLU A 33 8.90 -3.36 -6.63
C GLU A 33 8.14 -2.13 -7.14
N GLU A 34 6.89 -2.32 -7.56
CA GLU A 34 5.99 -1.26 -8.04
C GLU A 34 5.44 -0.38 -6.91
N GLY A 35 5.58 -0.80 -5.65
CA GLY A 35 5.14 -0.02 -4.50
C GLY A 35 3.62 0.11 -4.39
N LEU A 36 2.90 -0.98 -4.65
CA LEU A 36 1.44 -1.04 -4.55
C LEU A 36 0.97 -0.67 -3.15
N ILE A 37 -0.06 0.16 -3.05
CA ILE A 37 -0.57 0.62 -1.77
C ILE A 37 -1.39 -0.48 -1.10
N GLY A 38 -1.01 -0.80 0.14
CA GLY A 38 -1.78 -1.68 1.02
C GLY A 38 -1.89 -1.15 2.44
N GLU A 39 -2.73 -1.82 3.23
CA GLU A 39 -3.00 -1.50 4.62
C GLU A 39 -2.82 -2.74 5.51
N VAL A 40 -2.22 -2.55 6.67
CA VAL A 40 -2.05 -3.62 7.67
C VAL A 40 -3.37 -3.91 8.37
N ILE A 41 -3.89 -5.13 8.19
CA ILE A 41 -5.17 -5.57 8.75
C ILE A 41 -5.04 -6.58 9.90
N ALA A 42 -3.87 -7.19 10.08
CA ALA A 42 -3.56 -8.02 11.25
C ALA A 42 -2.05 -8.18 11.44
N ILE A 43 -1.60 -8.31 12.69
CA ILE A 43 -0.23 -8.66 13.05
C ILE A 43 -0.29 -9.92 13.92
N ARG A 44 0.39 -10.98 13.51
CA ARG A 44 0.42 -12.26 14.24
C ARG A 44 1.86 -12.76 14.36
N GLY A 45 2.45 -12.57 15.53
CA GLY A 45 3.86 -12.90 15.76
C GLY A 45 4.75 -12.03 14.87
N ASP A 46 5.53 -12.66 14.01
CA ASP A 46 6.44 -12.05 13.03
C ASP A 46 5.79 -11.78 11.66
N LYS A 47 4.55 -12.25 11.44
CA LYS A 47 3.82 -12.07 10.19
C LYS A 47 2.88 -10.87 10.25
N THR A 48 2.92 -10.08 9.20
CA THR A 48 2.03 -8.93 8.97
C THR A 48 1.10 -9.25 7.81
N TYR A 49 -0.20 -9.12 8.02
CA TYR A 49 -1.24 -9.33 7.02
C TYR A 49 -1.66 -8.00 6.46
N ILE A 50 -1.59 -7.90 5.14
CA ILE A 50 -1.73 -6.66 4.38
C ILE A 50 -2.84 -6.85 3.36
N GLN A 51 -3.81 -5.96 3.36
CA GLN A 51 -4.79 -5.83 2.29
C GLN A 51 -4.25 -4.86 1.26
N VAL A 52 -3.97 -5.33 0.04
CA VAL A 52 -3.57 -4.45 -1.07
C VAL A 52 -4.83 -3.91 -1.75
N TYR A 53 -4.81 -2.62 -2.09
CA TYR A 53 -5.94 -1.93 -2.72
C TYR A 53 -5.85 -1.91 -4.25
N GLU A 54 -4.69 -2.27 -4.80
CA GLU A 54 -4.40 -2.37 -6.22
C GLU A 54 -4.33 -3.83 -6.68
N GLU A 55 -4.22 -4.06 -7.99
CA GLU A 55 -4.13 -5.40 -8.56
C GLU A 55 -2.79 -6.07 -8.19
N THR A 56 -2.84 -7.26 -7.59
CA THR A 56 -1.63 -7.98 -7.12
C THR A 56 -1.00 -8.88 -8.19
N THR A 57 -1.53 -8.85 -9.42
CA THR A 57 -1.00 -9.63 -10.54
C THR A 57 0.42 -9.18 -10.85
N GLY A 58 1.37 -10.12 -10.89
CA GLY A 58 2.78 -9.84 -11.16
C GLY A 58 3.67 -9.80 -9.90
N LEU A 59 3.09 -9.68 -8.71
CA LEU A 59 3.85 -9.80 -7.46
C LEU A 59 4.42 -11.21 -7.28
N THR A 60 5.63 -11.27 -6.74
CA THR A 60 6.35 -12.51 -6.43
C THR A 60 6.77 -12.57 -4.95
N VAL A 61 6.87 -13.80 -4.44
CA VAL A 61 7.38 -14.04 -3.08
C VAL A 61 8.83 -13.57 -2.99
N GLY A 62 9.18 -12.88 -1.90
CA GLY A 62 10.50 -12.30 -1.67
C GLY A 62 10.62 -10.83 -2.05
N GLU A 63 9.66 -10.25 -2.78
CA GLU A 63 9.70 -8.80 -3.07
C GLU A 63 9.55 -7.96 -1.81
N LYS A 64 10.06 -6.72 -1.88
CA LYS A 64 10.10 -5.80 -0.74
C LYS A 64 8.70 -5.40 -0.27
N VAL A 65 8.57 -5.16 1.03
CA VAL A 65 7.41 -4.49 1.64
C VAL A 65 7.92 -3.40 2.55
N VAL A 66 7.44 -2.16 2.36
CA VAL A 66 7.96 -0.98 3.05
C VAL A 66 6.85 -0.32 3.86
N ALA A 67 7.04 -0.20 5.17
CA ALA A 67 6.08 0.40 6.09
C ALA A 67 6.24 1.91 6.17
N SER A 68 5.13 2.64 6.01
CA SER A 68 5.15 4.11 5.90
C SER A 68 5.22 4.83 7.26
N GLY A 69 4.93 4.14 8.36
CA GLY A 69 4.83 4.68 9.71
C GLY A 69 3.56 5.50 9.98
N ARG A 70 2.60 5.52 9.05
CA ARG A 70 1.38 6.34 9.14
C ARG A 70 0.14 5.61 8.61
N PRO A 71 -1.05 5.93 9.11
CA PRO A 71 -2.30 5.41 8.55
C PRO A 71 -2.63 6.06 7.20
N LEU A 72 -3.57 5.46 6.49
CA LEU A 72 -4.12 6.06 5.27
C LEU A 72 -4.76 7.40 5.62
N SER A 73 -4.43 8.43 4.85
CA SER A 73 -4.84 9.81 5.10
C SER A 73 -5.21 10.46 3.77
N ALA A 74 -6.17 11.39 3.82
CA ALA A 74 -6.55 12.19 2.68
C ALA A 74 -6.09 13.65 2.88
N GLU A 75 -5.64 14.29 1.81
CA GLU A 75 -5.29 15.70 1.80
C GLU A 75 -6.56 16.56 1.71
N LEU A 76 -6.67 17.57 2.57
CA LEU A 76 -7.79 18.49 2.61
C LEU A 76 -7.31 19.91 2.33
N GLY A 77 -7.84 20.52 1.26
CA GLY A 77 -7.44 21.87 0.88
C GLY A 77 -8.19 22.42 -0.33
N PRO A 78 -7.85 23.66 -0.74
CA PRO A 78 -8.33 24.23 -2.00
C PRO A 78 -7.93 23.35 -3.19
N GLY A 79 -8.79 23.28 -4.21
CA GLY A 79 -8.54 22.47 -5.42
C GLY A 79 -9.22 21.09 -5.43
N LEU A 80 -9.86 20.68 -4.33
CA LEU A 80 -10.64 19.43 -4.27
C LEU A 80 -11.99 19.52 -5.01
N ILE A 81 -12.70 20.64 -4.87
CA ILE A 81 -14.03 20.81 -5.48
C ILE A 81 -13.88 20.96 -7.00
N GLY A 82 -14.60 20.12 -7.74
CA GLY A 82 -14.56 20.09 -9.22
C GLY A 82 -13.52 19.12 -9.80
N SER A 83 -12.73 18.48 -8.95
CA SER A 83 -11.77 17.43 -9.31
C SER A 83 -12.41 16.04 -9.15
N ILE A 84 -11.94 15.07 -9.94
CA ILE A 84 -12.35 13.65 -9.86
C ILE A 84 -11.13 12.86 -9.41
N TYR A 85 -11.31 12.03 -8.39
CA TYR A 85 -10.28 11.22 -7.76
C TYR A 85 -10.67 9.75 -7.73
N ASP A 86 -9.66 8.87 -7.68
CA ASP A 86 -9.85 7.45 -7.39
C ASP A 86 -10.03 7.19 -5.87
N GLY A 87 -10.12 5.91 -5.48
CA GLY A 87 -10.26 5.50 -4.08
C GLY A 87 -9.05 5.78 -3.18
N LEU A 88 -7.91 6.16 -3.76
CA LEU A 88 -6.67 6.52 -3.06
C LEU A 88 -6.36 8.02 -3.16
N GLN A 89 -7.34 8.82 -3.59
CA GLN A 89 -7.24 10.26 -3.78
C GLN A 89 -6.23 10.70 -4.86
N ARG A 90 -5.99 9.87 -5.89
CA ARG A 90 -5.18 10.26 -7.05
C ARG A 90 -6.07 10.95 -8.11
N PRO A 91 -5.68 12.12 -8.67
CA PRO A 91 -6.51 12.87 -9.62
C PRO A 91 -6.53 12.19 -11.01
N GLU A 92 -7.71 11.75 -11.47
CA GLU A 92 -7.84 10.99 -12.72
C GLU A 92 -7.43 11.78 -13.97
N LYS A 93 -7.80 13.07 -14.03
CA LYS A 93 -7.53 13.91 -15.21
C LYS A 93 -6.05 14.14 -15.45
N GLU A 94 -5.24 14.22 -14.40
CA GLU A 94 -3.80 14.45 -14.51
C GLU A 94 -3.08 13.19 -14.97
N ILE A 95 -3.47 12.02 -14.44
CA ILE A 95 -2.92 10.72 -14.87
C ILE A 95 -3.21 10.49 -16.36
N GLY A 96 -4.44 10.74 -16.80
CA GLY A 96 -4.83 10.57 -18.21
C GLY A 96 -4.10 11.49 -19.21
N VAL A 97 -3.47 12.57 -18.74
CA VAL A 97 -2.62 13.45 -19.56
C VAL A 97 -1.17 12.95 -19.60
N LEU A 98 -0.67 12.38 -18.50
CA LEU A 98 0.70 11.85 -18.39
C LEU A 98 0.91 10.54 -19.16
N THR A 99 -0.15 9.76 -19.40
CA THR A 99 -0.09 8.49 -20.15
C THR A 99 -0.38 8.64 -21.64
N LYS A 100 -0.36 9.87 -22.18
CA LYS A 100 -0.51 10.13 -23.62
C LYS A 100 0.82 10.25 -24.35
#